data_AF-A0A835D2K2-F1
#
_entry.id   AF-A0A835D2K2-F1
#
_cell.length_a   1.000
_cell.length_b   1.000
_cell.length_c   1.000
_cell.angle_alpha   90.00
_cell.angle_beta   90.00
_cell.angle_gamma   90.00
#
_symmetry.space_group_name_H-M   'P 1'
#
loop_
_entity.id
_entity.type
_entity.pdbx_description
1 polymer ?
#
loop_
_entity_poly.entity_id
_entity_poly.type
_entity_poly.pdbx_seq_one_letter_code
_entity_poly.pdbx_strand_id
1 'polypeptide(L)'
;MDSGNPWHFSQATSSQVLISTGYDIVELNRNQARNHPQSGNIFVFKHAIFVLLIHFNLNFCCNGPAETVIYRIFYYVNRSRNGYLTLRELKRGNLIAAMQHADEEEDINKVLRYFSYEHFYVIYCKFWELDTDHDFLIDKENLIRYGNHALTYRIVDRIFSQVPRKFTSKVEGKMGYEDFVYFMLSEEDKSSEPGLEYWYICTPLFCEQGYFSKFHRLKL
;
A
#
# COMPACT_ATOMS: atom_id res chain seq x y z
N MET A 1 22.25 37.26 -12.57
CA MET A 1 23.14 36.90 -11.44
C MET A 1 22.43 37.39 -10.19
N ASP A 2 21.71 36.61 -9.39
CA ASP A 2 21.48 35.17 -9.31
C ASP A 2 20.06 35.06 -8.72
N SER A 3 19.12 34.45 -9.43
CA SER A 3 17.77 34.20 -8.93
C SER A 3 17.83 32.94 -8.07
N GLY A 4 17.70 33.12 -6.76
CA GLY A 4 17.82 32.09 -5.73
C GLY A 4 17.10 30.80 -6.09
N ASN A 5 17.89 29.74 -6.24
CA ASN A 5 17.44 28.38 -6.44
C ASN A 5 16.97 27.83 -5.08
N PRO A 6 15.68 27.51 -4.88
CA PRO A 6 15.15 27.14 -3.56
C PRO A 6 15.48 25.70 -3.14
N TRP A 7 16.26 24.96 -3.93
CA TRP A 7 16.49 23.52 -3.76
C TRP A 7 17.79 23.15 -3.04
N HIS A 8 18.13 23.87 -1.96
CA HIS A 8 19.18 23.44 -1.04
C HIS A 8 18.68 22.32 -0.08
N PHE A 9 18.27 21.18 -0.64
CA PHE A 9 18.07 19.92 0.11
C PHE A 9 19.07 18.87 -0.40
N SER A 10 20.36 19.13 -0.26
CA SER A 10 21.41 18.23 -0.76
C SER A 10 21.95 17.25 0.31
N GLN A 11 21.40 17.22 1.53
CA GLN A 11 21.96 16.42 2.64
C GLN A 11 20.94 15.82 3.63
N ALA A 12 19.63 15.97 3.39
CA ALA A 12 18.63 15.44 4.31
C ALA A 12 18.33 13.96 3.99
N THR A 13 18.41 13.07 4.98
CA THR A 13 18.04 11.66 4.80
C THR A 13 16.53 11.52 4.53
N SER A 14 16.08 10.41 3.94
CA SER A 14 14.66 10.25 3.57
C SER A 14 13.76 10.28 4.81
N SER A 15 14.26 9.75 5.92
CA SER A 15 13.66 9.87 7.25
C SER A 15 13.63 11.32 7.76
N GLN A 16 14.68 12.12 7.53
CA GLN A 16 14.69 13.55 7.86
C GLN A 16 13.73 14.36 6.99
N VAL A 17 13.53 14.01 5.71
CA VAL A 17 12.50 14.63 4.85
C VAL A 17 11.10 14.32 5.37
N LEU A 18 10.83 13.08 5.81
CA LEU A 18 9.54 12.70 6.39
C LEU A 18 9.31 13.33 7.78
N ILE A 19 10.38 13.52 8.58
CA ILE A 19 10.32 14.09 9.93
C ILE A 19 10.26 15.63 9.90
N SER A 20 11.01 16.29 8.99
CA SER A 20 10.94 17.75 8.78
C SER A 20 9.59 18.15 8.22
N THR A 21 9.08 17.41 7.24
CA THR A 21 7.68 17.54 6.80
C THR A 21 6.71 17.14 7.90
N GLY A 22 7.06 16.24 8.82
CA GLY A 22 6.27 15.89 10.01
C GLY A 22 6.07 17.04 11.01
N TYR A 23 7.01 17.98 11.11
CA TYR A 23 6.84 19.23 11.87
C TYR A 23 6.08 20.29 11.04
N ASP A 24 6.38 20.43 9.75
CA ASP A 24 5.67 21.35 8.84
C ASP A 24 4.21 20.94 8.56
N ILE A 25 3.85 19.64 8.67
CA ILE A 25 2.47 19.14 8.55
C ILE A 25 1.57 19.71 9.66
N VAL A 26 2.12 20.08 10.82
CA VAL A 26 1.38 20.68 11.93
C VAL A 26 1.25 22.21 11.76
N GLU A 27 2.29 22.88 11.24
CA GLU A 27 2.30 24.34 11.08
C GLU A 27 1.57 24.81 9.81
N LEU A 28 1.61 24.02 8.72
CA LEU A 28 0.75 24.21 7.55
C LEU A 28 -0.74 23.95 7.85
N ASN A 29 -1.04 23.08 8.82
CA ASN A 29 -2.42 22.82 9.27
C ASN A 29 -3.10 24.07 9.85
N ARG A 30 -2.33 24.95 10.53
CA ARG A 30 -2.91 26.14 11.18
C ARG A 30 -3.21 27.26 10.18
N ASN A 31 -2.52 27.28 9.02
CA ASN A 31 -2.64 28.33 8.01
C ASN A 31 -3.38 27.92 6.72
N GLN A 32 -3.53 26.62 6.41
CA GLN A 32 -4.20 26.16 5.17
C GLN A 32 -5.53 25.42 5.36
N ALA A 33 -5.95 25.12 6.60
CA ALA A 33 -7.30 24.62 6.89
C ALA A 33 -8.43 25.60 6.53
N ARG A 34 -8.11 26.81 6.05
CA ARG A 34 -9.10 27.79 5.57
C ARG A 34 -9.47 27.65 4.09
N ASN A 35 -8.64 27.04 3.23
CA ASN A 35 -8.83 27.23 1.78
C ASN A 35 -8.98 26.00 0.88
N HIS A 36 -8.47 24.79 1.14
CA HIS A 36 -8.71 23.63 0.23
C HIS A 36 -8.51 22.25 0.89
N PRO A 37 -9.52 21.34 0.98
CA PRO A 37 -9.43 20.18 1.87
C PRO A 37 -8.81 18.87 1.31
N GLN A 38 -8.46 18.74 0.02
CA GLN A 38 -8.27 17.38 -0.56
C GLN A 38 -7.00 17.09 -1.37
N SER A 39 -6.07 18.01 -1.60
CA SER A 39 -4.95 17.75 -2.53
C SER A 39 -3.54 17.80 -1.95
N GLY A 40 -3.30 18.37 -0.76
CA GLY A 40 -1.93 18.61 -0.26
C GLY A 40 -1.23 17.41 0.38
N ASN A 41 -1.96 16.55 1.10
CA ASN A 41 -1.36 15.54 1.99
C ASN A 41 -0.79 14.31 1.28
N ILE A 42 -1.30 13.97 0.09
CA ILE A 42 -0.83 12.80 -0.70
C ILE A 42 0.46 13.12 -1.47
N PHE A 43 0.65 14.38 -1.89
CA PHE A 43 1.79 14.78 -2.71
C PHE A 43 3.13 14.66 -1.99
N VAL A 44 3.21 15.10 -0.72
CA VAL A 44 4.45 15.08 0.06
C VAL A 44 4.88 13.65 0.41
N PHE A 45 3.91 12.77 0.70
CA PHE A 45 4.16 11.36 1.01
C PHE A 45 4.66 10.58 -0.22
N LYS A 46 4.03 10.81 -1.38
CA LYS A 46 4.52 10.28 -2.66
C LYS A 46 5.92 10.79 -2.96
N HIS A 47 6.20 12.07 -2.69
CA HIS A 47 7.52 12.65 -2.93
C HIS A 47 8.61 12.03 -2.05
N ALA A 48 8.39 11.84 -0.75
CA ALA A 48 9.38 11.23 0.15
C ALA A 48 9.69 9.77 -0.24
N ILE A 49 8.67 8.97 -0.59
CA ILE A 49 8.86 7.59 -1.07
C ILE A 49 9.54 7.58 -2.44
N PHE A 50 9.18 8.51 -3.33
CA PHE A 50 9.79 8.64 -4.65
C PHE A 50 11.27 9.03 -4.56
N VAL A 51 11.62 9.97 -3.67
CA VAL A 51 13.02 10.36 -3.40
C VAL A 51 13.81 9.19 -2.83
N LEU A 52 13.25 8.45 -1.86
CA LEU A 52 13.88 7.27 -1.27
C LEU A 52 14.16 6.20 -2.34
N LEU A 53 13.23 5.97 -3.27
CA LEU A 53 13.41 4.95 -4.30
C LEU A 53 14.26 5.40 -5.50
N ILE A 54 14.33 6.70 -5.79
CA ILE A 54 15.31 7.26 -6.73
C ILE A 54 16.73 7.04 -6.21
N HIS A 55 16.96 7.20 -4.90
CA HIS A 55 18.26 6.96 -4.27
C HIS A 55 18.77 5.54 -4.51
N PHE A 56 17.86 4.56 -4.64
CA PHE A 56 18.18 3.17 -4.98
C PHE A 56 18.26 2.86 -6.48
N ASN A 57 18.32 3.88 -7.35
CA ASN A 57 18.43 3.74 -8.82
C ASN A 57 17.34 2.87 -9.48
N LEU A 58 16.15 2.80 -8.87
CA LEU A 58 15.00 2.14 -9.48
C LEU A 58 14.38 3.10 -10.50
N ASN A 59 14.75 2.98 -11.79
CA ASN A 59 14.25 3.85 -12.85
C ASN A 59 12.71 3.77 -12.97
N PHE A 60 12.05 4.93 -12.85
CA PHE A 60 10.58 5.08 -12.83
C PHE A 60 10.04 5.51 -14.19
N CYS A 61 9.58 4.55 -15.00
CA CYS A 61 8.87 4.88 -16.24
C CYS A 61 7.39 4.51 -16.25
N CYS A 62 6.94 3.47 -15.55
CA CYS A 62 5.53 3.04 -15.54
C CYS A 62 5.22 2.30 -14.23
N ASN A 63 3.97 2.34 -13.74
CA ASN A 63 3.38 1.54 -12.64
C ASN A 63 4.30 0.44 -12.07
N GLY A 64 5.18 0.80 -11.13
CA GLY A 64 6.40 0.05 -10.85
C GLY A 64 6.61 -0.28 -9.36
N PRO A 65 7.88 -0.49 -8.92
CA PRO A 65 8.22 -0.82 -7.54
C PRO A 65 7.65 0.16 -6.52
N ALA A 66 7.64 1.47 -6.82
CA ALA A 66 7.13 2.50 -5.92
C ALA A 66 5.66 2.35 -5.58
N GLU A 67 4.82 2.01 -6.55
CA GLU A 67 3.40 1.84 -6.29
C GLU A 67 3.17 0.65 -5.37
N THR A 68 3.87 -0.45 -5.61
CA THR A 68 3.82 -1.63 -4.74
C THR A 68 4.28 -1.31 -3.31
N VAL A 69 5.36 -0.54 -3.15
CA VAL A 69 5.83 -0.06 -1.84
C VAL A 69 4.74 0.77 -1.16
N ILE A 70 4.09 1.70 -1.88
CA ILE A 70 2.99 2.51 -1.35
C ILE A 70 1.84 1.60 -0.91
N TYR A 71 1.40 0.66 -1.73
CA TYR A 71 0.32 -0.26 -1.39
C TYR A 71 0.65 -1.11 -0.16
N ARG A 72 1.89 -1.62 -0.05
CA ARG A 72 2.37 -2.34 1.14
C ARG A 72 2.33 -1.46 2.39
N ILE A 73 2.75 -0.20 2.29
CA ILE A 73 2.70 0.73 3.42
C ILE A 73 1.26 0.95 3.86
N PHE A 74 0.35 1.25 2.93
CA PHE A 74 -1.05 1.44 3.26
C PHE A 74 -1.68 0.17 3.85
N TYR A 75 -1.34 -1.01 3.32
CA TYR A 75 -1.84 -2.30 3.81
C TYR A 75 -1.54 -2.51 5.30
N TYR A 76 -0.31 -2.25 5.74
CA TYR A 76 0.08 -2.46 7.14
C TYR A 76 -0.19 -1.25 8.06
N VAL A 77 -0.07 -0.02 7.56
CA VAL A 77 -0.09 1.20 8.40
C VAL A 77 -1.47 1.87 8.41
N ASN A 78 -2.23 1.89 7.30
CA ASN A 78 -3.54 2.54 7.25
C ASN A 78 -4.65 1.65 7.83
N ARG A 79 -4.65 1.50 9.15
CA ARG A 79 -5.64 0.70 9.90
C ARG A 79 -7.09 1.18 9.69
N SER A 80 -7.28 2.48 9.43
CA SER A 80 -8.59 3.06 9.18
C SER A 80 -9.15 2.79 7.78
N ARG A 81 -8.35 2.25 6.85
CA ARG A 81 -8.73 1.89 5.47
C ARG A 81 -9.48 3.00 4.70
N ASN A 82 -9.21 4.25 5.06
CA ASN A 82 -9.86 5.42 4.46
C ASN A 82 -9.05 5.99 3.29
N GLY A 83 -7.89 5.42 2.96
CA GLY A 83 -7.00 5.91 1.91
C GLY A 83 -6.13 7.10 2.35
N TYR A 84 -6.10 7.44 3.64
CA TYR A 84 -5.30 8.53 4.20
C TYR A 84 -4.51 8.06 5.42
N LEU A 85 -3.20 8.25 5.41
CA LEU A 85 -2.37 7.97 6.58
C LEU A 85 -2.42 9.14 7.57
N THR A 86 -2.95 8.87 8.76
CA THR A 86 -2.94 9.84 9.86
C THR A 86 -1.61 9.84 10.59
N LEU A 87 -1.25 10.96 11.22
CA LEU A 87 -0.05 11.04 12.07
C LEU A 87 -0.06 9.99 13.19
N ARG A 88 -1.25 9.64 13.70
CA ARG A 88 -1.41 8.62 14.74
C ARG A 88 -1.05 7.22 14.22
N GLU A 89 -1.49 6.89 13.01
CA GLU A 89 -1.14 5.63 12.34
C GLU A 89 0.36 5.59 12.02
N LEU A 90 0.92 6.71 11.54
CA LEU A 90 2.36 6.80 11.26
C LEU A 90 3.22 6.59 12.52
N LYS A 91 2.84 7.24 13.64
CA LYS A 91 3.56 7.12 14.93
C LYS A 91 3.45 5.74 15.57
N ARG A 92 2.33 5.05 15.36
CA ARG A 92 2.10 3.69 15.91
C ARG A 92 2.67 2.60 15.01
N GLY A 93 2.82 2.90 13.72
CA GLY A 93 3.44 2.01 12.76
C GLY A 93 4.96 1.95 12.91
N ASN A 94 5.58 1.19 12.03
CA ASN A 94 7.03 0.99 11.95
C ASN A 94 7.63 1.59 10.66
N LEU A 95 6.89 2.45 9.95
CA LEU A 95 7.34 3.02 8.69
C LEU A 95 8.60 3.87 8.88
N ILE A 96 8.64 4.72 9.91
CA ILE A 96 9.80 5.59 10.17
C ILE A 96 11.05 4.74 10.43
N ALA A 97 10.95 3.70 11.25
CA ALA A 97 12.05 2.79 11.51
C ALA A 97 12.50 2.03 10.24
N ALA A 98 11.55 1.63 9.39
CA ALA A 98 11.88 1.00 8.11
C ALA A 98 12.57 1.96 7.14
N MET A 99 12.19 3.25 7.14
CA MET A 99 12.85 4.28 6.33
C MET A 99 14.27 4.57 6.83
N GLN A 100 14.48 4.61 8.15
CA GLN A 100 15.82 4.77 8.73
C GLN A 100 16.72 3.58 8.39
N HIS A 101 16.20 2.36 8.49
CA HIS A 101 16.93 1.17 8.07
C HIS A 101 17.26 1.21 6.57
N ALA A 102 16.35 1.70 5.74
CA ALA A 102 16.62 1.91 4.32
C ALA A 102 17.67 3.00 4.07
N ASP A 103 17.73 4.06 4.87
CA ASP A 103 18.77 5.10 4.71
C ASP A 103 20.18 4.54 5.02
N GLU A 104 20.30 3.50 5.85
CA GLU A 104 21.57 2.90 6.30
C GLU A 104 22.00 1.66 5.50
N GLU A 105 21.06 0.91 4.94
CA GLU A 105 21.32 -0.37 4.28
C GLU A 105 21.57 -0.19 2.78
N GLU A 106 22.73 -0.62 2.30
CA GLU A 106 23.11 -0.55 0.87
C GLU A 106 22.29 -1.53 0.01
N ASP A 107 21.94 -2.70 0.55
CA ASP A 107 21.12 -3.70 -0.13
C ASP A 107 19.65 -3.60 0.28
N ILE A 108 18.85 -2.94 -0.56
CA ILE A 108 17.41 -2.72 -0.32
C ILE A 108 16.62 -4.02 -0.09
N ASN A 109 17.11 -5.16 -0.57
CA ASN A 109 16.43 -6.45 -0.39
C ASN A 109 16.47 -6.93 1.07
N LYS A 110 17.46 -6.48 1.86
CA LYS A 110 17.49 -6.73 3.31
C LYS A 110 16.47 -5.90 4.09
N VAL A 111 15.94 -4.84 3.48
CA VAL A 111 14.84 -4.04 4.04
C VAL A 111 13.50 -4.67 3.69
N LEU A 112 13.22 -5.83 4.29
CA LEU A 112 12.04 -6.66 3.97
C LEU A 112 10.71 -5.93 4.18
N ARG A 113 10.65 -5.01 5.15
CA ARG A 113 9.47 -4.19 5.43
C ARG A 113 9.34 -3.12 4.36
N TYR A 114 8.27 -3.19 3.57
CA TYR A 114 7.88 -2.22 2.55
C TYR A 114 8.78 -2.16 1.31
N PHE A 115 10.10 -2.10 1.48
CA PHE A 115 11.01 -1.62 0.44
C PHE A 115 11.72 -2.71 -0.39
N SER A 116 11.82 -3.94 0.11
CA SER A 116 12.47 -5.05 -0.61
C SER A 116 11.98 -5.19 -2.06
N TYR A 117 12.94 -5.12 -2.98
CA TYR A 117 12.70 -5.22 -4.42
C TYR A 117 12.33 -6.65 -4.81
N GLU A 118 12.93 -7.66 -4.18
CA GLU A 118 12.55 -9.07 -4.37
C GLU A 118 11.06 -9.30 -4.05
N HIS A 119 10.55 -8.75 -2.95
CA HIS A 119 9.11 -8.85 -2.65
C HIS A 119 8.24 -8.19 -3.72
N PHE A 120 8.65 -7.02 -4.22
CA PHE A 120 7.97 -6.39 -5.35
C PHE A 120 7.97 -7.32 -6.58
N TYR A 121 9.13 -7.86 -6.94
CA TYR A 121 9.29 -8.66 -8.15
C TYR A 121 8.43 -9.92 -8.11
N VAL A 122 8.37 -10.61 -6.97
CA VAL A 122 7.51 -11.78 -6.79
C VAL A 122 6.02 -11.43 -7.01
N ILE A 123 5.53 -10.34 -6.42
CA ILE A 123 4.14 -9.90 -6.60
C ILE A 123 3.88 -9.54 -8.06
N TYR A 124 4.77 -8.79 -8.69
CA TYR A 124 4.64 -8.38 -10.08
C TYR A 124 4.65 -9.57 -11.04
N CYS A 125 5.56 -10.53 -10.86
CA CYS A 125 5.58 -11.76 -11.65
C CYS A 125 4.26 -12.53 -11.53
N LYS A 126 3.70 -12.65 -10.32
CA LYS A 126 2.41 -13.33 -10.11
C LYS A 126 1.26 -12.61 -10.79
N PHE A 127 1.27 -11.27 -10.81
CA PHE A 127 0.29 -10.50 -11.56
C PHE A 127 0.44 -10.73 -13.07
N TRP A 128 1.66 -10.58 -13.58
CA TRP A 128 1.97 -10.72 -15.00
C TRP A 128 1.68 -12.13 -15.55
N GLU A 129 1.87 -13.18 -14.74
CA GLU A 129 1.47 -14.55 -15.08
C GLU A 129 -0.04 -14.70 -15.31
N LEU A 130 -0.87 -13.88 -14.67
CA LEU A 130 -2.34 -13.95 -14.76
C LEU A 130 -2.93 -13.02 -15.83
N ASP A 131 -2.36 -11.83 -16.00
CA ASP A 131 -2.75 -10.82 -16.98
C ASP A 131 -2.16 -11.13 -18.36
N THR A 132 -2.82 -12.04 -19.09
CA THR A 132 -2.34 -12.56 -20.38
C THR A 132 -2.52 -11.60 -21.55
N ASP A 133 -3.49 -10.69 -21.46
CA ASP A 133 -3.77 -9.65 -22.47
C ASP A 133 -3.06 -8.32 -22.17
N HIS A 134 -2.36 -8.25 -21.03
CA HIS A 134 -1.50 -7.14 -20.63
C HIS A 134 -2.25 -5.81 -20.55
N ASP A 135 -3.52 -5.86 -20.14
CA ASP A 135 -4.37 -4.69 -19.96
C ASP A 135 -4.27 -4.10 -18.55
N PHE A 136 -3.39 -4.66 -17.70
CA PHE A 136 -3.21 -4.33 -16.29
C PHE A 136 -4.46 -4.59 -15.44
N LEU A 137 -5.34 -5.50 -15.88
CA LEU A 137 -6.53 -5.91 -15.17
C LEU A 137 -6.62 -7.44 -15.08
N ILE A 138 -7.11 -7.92 -13.95
CA ILE A 138 -7.36 -9.35 -13.73
C ILE A 138 -8.87 -9.55 -13.61
N ASP A 139 -9.46 -10.39 -14.47
CA ASP A 139 -10.82 -10.89 -14.24
C ASP A 139 -10.85 -12.17 -13.40
N LYS A 140 -12.06 -12.66 -13.21
CA LYS A 140 -12.37 -13.83 -12.43
C LYS A 140 -11.70 -15.08 -13.01
N GLU A 141 -11.74 -15.22 -14.33
CA GLU A 141 -11.18 -16.33 -15.08
C GLU A 141 -9.66 -16.35 -15.00
N ASN A 142 -9.02 -15.18 -15.00
CA ASN A 142 -7.60 -15.03 -14.69
C ASN A 142 -7.33 -15.51 -13.25
N LEU A 143 -7.99 -14.95 -12.23
CA LEU A 143 -7.68 -15.24 -10.83
C LEU A 143 -7.93 -16.71 -10.42
N ILE A 144 -8.89 -17.40 -11.05
CA ILE A 144 -9.13 -18.84 -10.81
C ILE A 144 -7.88 -19.69 -11.10
N ARG A 145 -6.99 -19.25 -11.98
CA ARG A 145 -5.76 -19.98 -12.34
C ARG A 145 -4.62 -19.75 -11.34
N TYR A 146 -4.78 -18.80 -10.42
CA TYR A 146 -3.77 -18.49 -9.41
C TYR A 146 -3.34 -19.73 -8.61
N GLY A 147 -2.03 -19.90 -8.46
CA GLY A 147 -1.44 -20.98 -7.67
C GLY A 147 -1.80 -22.39 -8.17
N ASN A 148 -2.00 -22.57 -9.49
CA ASN A 148 -2.50 -23.81 -10.08
C ASN A 148 -3.88 -24.21 -9.52
N HIS A 149 -4.82 -23.26 -9.57
CA HIS A 149 -6.17 -23.42 -9.02
C HIS A 149 -6.22 -23.65 -7.50
N ALA A 150 -5.33 -22.98 -6.75
CA ALA A 150 -5.29 -23.07 -5.29
C ALA A 150 -6.54 -22.45 -4.62
N LEU A 151 -7.18 -21.48 -5.29
CA LEU A 151 -8.40 -20.84 -4.78
C LEU A 151 -9.65 -21.58 -5.27
N THR A 152 -10.59 -21.80 -4.35
CA THR A 152 -11.92 -22.33 -4.73
C THR A 152 -12.72 -21.26 -5.48
N TYR A 153 -13.59 -21.70 -6.40
CA TYR A 153 -14.50 -20.80 -7.12
C TYR A 153 -15.31 -19.89 -6.18
N ARG A 154 -15.82 -20.42 -5.06
CA ARG A 154 -16.57 -19.64 -4.06
C ARG A 154 -15.78 -18.50 -3.45
N ILE A 155 -14.48 -18.68 -3.24
CA ILE A 155 -13.59 -17.63 -2.70
C ILE A 155 -13.37 -16.57 -3.77
N VAL A 156 -13.10 -16.97 -5.01
CA VAL A 156 -12.92 -16.04 -6.12
C VAL A 156 -14.18 -15.19 -6.32
N ASP A 157 -15.37 -15.81 -6.30
CA ASP A 157 -16.66 -15.10 -6.39
C ASP A 157 -16.79 -14.01 -5.33
N ARG A 158 -16.36 -14.28 -4.09
CA ARG A 158 -16.44 -13.32 -2.99
C ARG A 158 -15.43 -12.19 -3.10
N ILE A 159 -14.24 -12.49 -3.62
CA ILE A 159 -13.23 -11.46 -3.92
C ILE A 159 -13.77 -10.52 -5.01
N PHE A 160 -14.32 -11.04 -6.10
CA PHE A 160 -14.89 -10.24 -7.19
C PHE A 160 -16.24 -9.59 -6.84
N SER A 161 -16.96 -10.12 -5.85
CA SER A 161 -18.08 -9.43 -5.20
C SER A 161 -17.64 -8.30 -4.26
N GLN A 162 -16.32 -8.07 -4.15
CA GLN A 162 -15.72 -7.00 -3.37
C GLN A 162 -16.16 -7.01 -1.90
N VAL A 163 -16.26 -8.23 -1.34
CA VAL A 163 -16.63 -8.48 0.06
C VAL A 163 -15.49 -8.13 1.02
N PRO A 164 -14.24 -8.61 0.83
CA PRO A 164 -13.15 -8.31 1.77
C PRO A 164 -12.66 -6.86 1.66
N ARG A 165 -12.75 -6.28 0.45
CA ARG A 165 -12.31 -4.92 0.13
C ARG A 165 -13.01 -4.46 -1.16
N LYS A 166 -13.35 -3.16 -1.24
CA LYS A 166 -13.78 -2.52 -2.48
C LYS A 166 -12.60 -2.35 -3.43
N PHE A 167 -12.80 -2.63 -4.70
CA PHE A 167 -11.76 -2.46 -5.70
C PHE A 167 -11.56 -0.97 -6.00
N THR A 168 -10.31 -0.59 -6.25
CA THR A 168 -9.96 0.75 -6.74
C THR A 168 -10.02 0.82 -8.26
N SER A 169 -10.00 -0.33 -8.93
CA SER A 169 -10.33 -0.45 -10.36
C SER A 169 -11.66 0.21 -10.69
N LYS A 170 -11.67 1.00 -11.76
CA LYS A 170 -12.88 1.65 -12.30
C LYS A 170 -13.61 0.76 -13.31
N VAL A 171 -13.05 -0.39 -13.65
CA VAL A 171 -13.62 -1.33 -14.62
C VAL A 171 -14.39 -2.40 -13.85
N GLU A 172 -15.67 -2.54 -14.18
CA GLU A 172 -16.55 -3.50 -13.51
C GLU A 172 -16.07 -4.94 -13.73
N GLY A 173 -16.12 -5.75 -12.67
CA GLY A 173 -15.70 -7.15 -12.73
C GLY A 173 -14.20 -7.38 -12.92
N LYS A 174 -13.38 -6.32 -12.88
CA LYS A 174 -11.94 -6.37 -13.09
C LYS A 174 -11.19 -5.82 -11.88
N MET A 175 -10.19 -6.56 -11.43
CA MET A 175 -9.27 -6.22 -10.34
C MET A 175 -8.04 -5.49 -10.92
N GLY A 176 -7.68 -4.34 -10.37
CA GLY A 176 -6.46 -3.64 -10.76
C GLY A 176 -5.23 -4.16 -10.01
N TYR A 177 -4.04 -3.71 -10.40
CA TYR A 177 -2.78 -4.10 -9.75
C TYR A 177 -2.76 -3.79 -8.24
N GLU A 178 -3.27 -2.62 -7.81
CA GLU A 178 -3.40 -2.28 -6.39
C GLU A 178 -4.22 -3.32 -5.63
N ASP A 179 -5.39 -3.66 -6.17
CA ASP A 179 -6.33 -4.61 -5.57
C ASP A 179 -5.69 -6.00 -5.46
N PHE A 180 -4.92 -6.40 -6.48
CA PHE A 180 -4.16 -7.64 -6.50
C PHE A 180 -3.04 -7.67 -5.45
N VAL A 181 -2.32 -6.55 -5.24
CA VAL A 181 -1.30 -6.45 -4.19
C VAL A 181 -1.92 -6.69 -2.81
N TYR A 182 -3.08 -6.11 -2.52
CA TYR A 182 -3.80 -6.36 -1.26
C TYR A 182 -4.21 -7.83 -1.09
N PHE A 183 -4.66 -8.47 -2.18
CA PHE A 183 -4.94 -9.90 -2.19
C PHE A 183 -3.67 -10.71 -1.89
N MET A 184 -2.57 -10.45 -2.60
CA MET A 184 -1.29 -11.16 -2.44
C MET A 184 -0.71 -11.05 -1.03
N LEU A 185 -0.70 -9.85 -0.44
CA LEU A 185 -0.21 -9.66 0.93
C LEU A 185 -1.06 -10.40 1.96
N SER A 186 -2.37 -10.47 1.72
CA SER A 186 -3.29 -11.22 2.59
C SER A 186 -3.13 -12.73 2.40
N GLU A 187 -2.82 -13.19 1.19
CA GLU A 187 -2.61 -14.60 0.86
C GLU A 187 -1.28 -15.12 1.42
N GLU A 188 -0.22 -14.30 1.35
CA GLU A 188 1.13 -14.59 1.84
C GLU A 188 1.17 -14.74 3.37
N ASP A 189 0.62 -13.77 4.11
CA ASP A 189 0.57 -13.80 5.56
C ASP A 189 -0.86 -13.69 6.09
N LYS A 190 -1.54 -14.85 6.13
CA LYS A 190 -2.89 -15.01 6.68
C LYS A 190 -2.95 -14.79 8.20
N SER A 191 -1.81 -14.73 8.89
CA SER A 191 -1.74 -14.51 10.34
C SER A 191 -1.65 -13.03 10.72
N SER A 192 -1.26 -12.18 9.76
CA SER A 192 -1.26 -10.73 9.92
C SER A 192 -2.67 -10.21 10.26
N GLU A 193 -2.76 -9.14 11.05
CA GLU A 193 -4.06 -8.52 11.37
C GLU A 193 -4.89 -8.14 10.11
N PRO A 194 -4.33 -7.51 9.06
CA PRO A 194 -5.09 -7.26 7.83
C PRO A 194 -5.41 -8.54 7.04
N GLY A 195 -4.53 -9.55 7.03
CA GLY A 195 -4.76 -10.83 6.35
C GLY A 195 -5.87 -11.65 7.00
N LEU A 196 -5.87 -11.72 8.34
CA LEU A 196 -6.96 -12.31 9.12
C LEU A 196 -8.29 -11.62 8.81
N GLU A 197 -8.33 -10.29 8.81
CA GLU A 197 -9.54 -9.54 8.49
C GLU A 197 -10.02 -9.81 7.05
N TYR A 198 -9.10 -9.84 6.08
CA TYR A 198 -9.41 -10.16 4.68
C TYR A 198 -10.06 -11.55 4.55
N TRP A 199 -9.42 -12.58 5.10
CA TRP A 199 -9.87 -13.98 4.94
C TRP A 199 -11.05 -14.36 5.82
N TYR A 200 -11.14 -13.78 7.03
CA TYR A 200 -12.30 -13.96 7.90
C TYR A 200 -13.58 -13.46 7.24
N ILE A 201 -13.52 -12.28 6.60
CA ILE A 201 -14.65 -11.71 5.87
C ILE A 201 -14.91 -12.46 4.56
N CYS A 202 -13.87 -13.00 3.90
CA CYS A 202 -14.02 -13.80 2.68
C CYS A 202 -14.61 -15.21 2.92
N THR A 203 -14.56 -15.75 4.13
CA THR A 203 -15.01 -17.13 4.39
C THR A 203 -16.54 -17.21 4.53
N PRO A 204 -17.25 -18.08 3.78
CA PRO A 204 -18.72 -18.15 3.78
C PRO A 204 -19.34 -18.39 5.16
N LEU A 205 -18.74 -19.29 5.95
CA LEU A 205 -19.24 -19.70 7.27
C LEU A 205 -19.41 -18.53 8.26
N PHE A 206 -18.55 -17.52 8.19
CA PHE A 206 -18.56 -16.40 9.15
C PHE A 206 -19.43 -15.23 8.69
N CYS A 207 -19.72 -15.14 7.40
CA CYS A 207 -20.56 -14.08 6.84
C CYS A 207 -22.05 -14.33 7.11
N GLU A 208 -22.48 -15.60 7.17
CA GLU A 208 -23.88 -15.98 7.42
C GLU A 208 -24.28 -15.84 8.90
N GLN A 209 -23.32 -15.84 9.84
CA GLN A 209 -23.61 -15.84 11.28
C GLN A 209 -23.58 -14.43 11.94
N GLY A 210 -23.52 -13.33 11.19
CA GLY A 210 -23.76 -11.98 11.72
C GLY A 210 -22.74 -11.47 12.78
N TYR A 211 -21.57 -12.09 12.91
CA TYR A 211 -20.57 -11.73 13.93
C TYR A 211 -19.85 -10.39 13.70
N PHE A 212 -20.12 -9.70 12.59
CA PHE A 212 -19.52 -8.41 12.23
C PHE A 212 -19.76 -7.31 13.30
N SER A 213 -20.83 -7.44 14.10
CA SER A 213 -21.21 -6.46 15.13
C SER A 213 -20.40 -6.54 16.44
N LYS A 214 -19.70 -7.65 16.72
CA LYS A 214 -19.03 -7.86 18.02
C LYS A 214 -17.51 -7.64 18.02
N PHE A 215 -16.81 -7.85 16.91
CA PHE A 215 -15.34 -7.73 16.92
C PHE A 215 -14.85 -6.28 17.03
N HIS A 216 -15.60 -5.31 16.50
CA HIS A 216 -15.29 -3.89 16.69
C HIS A 216 -15.54 -3.39 18.12
N ARG A 217 -16.22 -4.19 18.97
CA ARG A 217 -16.58 -3.84 20.34
C ARG A 217 -15.72 -4.51 21.42
N LEU A 218 -14.76 -5.36 21.04
CA LEU A 218 -13.87 -6.08 21.97
C LEU A 218 -12.44 -5.51 22.04
N LYS A 219 -12.20 -4.33 21.44
CA LYS A 219 -11.00 -3.50 21.68
C LYS A 219 -11.36 -2.20 22.42
N LEU A 220 -12.10 -2.31 23.53
CA LEU A 220 -12.20 -1.30 24.58
C LEU A 220 -11.84 -1.94 25.92
#